data_AF-A0AAN7LMX4-F1
#
_entry.id   AF-A0AAN7LMX4-F1
#
_cell.length_a   1.000
_cell.length_b   1.000
_cell.length_c   1.000
_cell.angle_alpha   90.00
_cell.angle_beta   90.00
_cell.angle_gamma   90.00
#
_symmetry.space_group_name_H-M   'P 1'
#
loop_
_entity.id
_entity.type
_entity.pdbx_description
1 polymer ?
#
loop_
_entity_poly.entity_id
_entity_poly.type
_entity_poly.pdbx_seq_one_letter_code
_entity_poly.pdbx_strand_id
1 'polypeptide(L)'
;MVAFGKKMKERQIQEWQGYYINYKLMKKKVRQYAQQTEVGPEARWLVLKDFSRMLDTQIEKIVLFLLEQQGLLASRIAKLGERQEALQHQPDIPDHLDDIRDAYRTAGRDLLKLLFFVELNAIGLRKILKKFDKRLGYKFTDYYVKTRANHPYSQLQQVFKHVVIYTIKSSVISVGSSLSF
;
A
#
# COMPACT_ATOMS: atom_id res chain seq x y z
N MET A 1 1.37 -9.68 -23.40
CA MET A 1 0.99 -8.64 -22.41
C MET A 1 1.24 -9.17 -21.00
N VAL A 2 2.24 -8.63 -20.31
CA VAL A 2 2.92 -9.25 -19.17
C VAL A 2 2.00 -9.54 -17.97
N ALA A 3 2.15 -10.73 -17.37
CA ALA A 3 1.35 -11.23 -16.26
C ALA A 3 1.63 -10.47 -14.94
N PHE A 4 1.07 -9.26 -14.79
CA PHE A 4 1.18 -8.48 -13.55
C PHE A 4 0.84 -9.30 -12.30
N GLY A 5 -0.17 -10.18 -12.36
CA GLY A 5 -0.52 -11.02 -11.21
C GLY A 5 0.59 -12.01 -10.81
N LYS A 6 1.38 -12.50 -11.76
CA LYS A 6 2.54 -13.37 -11.50
C LYS A 6 3.66 -12.54 -10.87
N LYS A 7 4.04 -11.43 -11.51
CA LYS A 7 5.04 -10.47 -11.01
C LYS A 7 4.71 -9.92 -9.63
N MET A 8 3.44 -9.61 -9.36
CA MET A 8 3.00 -9.12 -8.06
C MET A 8 3.25 -10.18 -6.99
N LYS A 9 2.84 -11.44 -7.24
CA LYS A 9 3.04 -12.54 -6.29
C LYS A 9 4.53 -12.79 -6.00
N GLU A 10 5.38 -12.75 -7.02
CA GLU A 10 6.83 -12.97 -6.89
C GLU A 10 7.53 -11.85 -6.10
N ARG A 11 7.02 -10.62 -6.20
CA ARG A 11 7.59 -9.46 -5.52
C ARG A 11 7.02 -9.25 -4.11
N GLN A 12 6.07 -10.07 -3.65
CA GLN A 12 5.52 -9.92 -2.29
C GLN A 12 6.59 -10.25 -1.25
N ILE A 13 6.70 -9.37 -0.25
CA ILE A 13 7.44 -9.65 0.97
C ILE A 13 6.83 -10.89 1.63
N GLN A 14 7.65 -11.91 1.91
CA GLN A 14 7.20 -13.25 2.31
C GLN A 14 6.45 -13.20 3.64
N GLU A 15 6.98 -12.48 4.62
CA GLU A 15 6.39 -12.30 5.94
C GLU A 15 5.03 -11.59 5.91
N TRP A 16 4.71 -10.86 4.83
CA TRP A 16 3.50 -10.04 4.72
C TRP A 16 2.50 -10.54 3.68
N GLN A 17 2.68 -11.74 3.12
CA GLN A 17 1.86 -12.27 2.02
C GLN A 17 0.34 -12.20 2.29
N GLY A 18 -0.08 -12.45 3.53
CA GLY A 18 -1.49 -12.42 3.95
C GLY A 18 -2.16 -11.04 3.86
N TYR A 19 -1.39 -9.96 3.95
CA TYR A 19 -1.90 -8.60 4.00
C TYR A 19 -2.01 -7.92 2.64
N TYR A 20 -1.39 -8.48 1.60
CA TYR A 20 -1.56 -7.98 0.23
C TYR A 20 -2.97 -8.21 -0.31
N ILE A 21 -3.42 -7.35 -1.23
CA ILE A 21 -4.63 -7.58 -2.02
C ILE A 21 -4.58 -8.97 -2.67
N ASN A 22 -5.65 -9.75 -2.52
CA ASN A 22 -5.80 -11.04 -3.18
C ASN A 22 -6.17 -10.85 -4.66
N TYR A 23 -5.19 -10.41 -5.45
CA TYR A 23 -5.39 -10.05 -6.85
C TYR A 23 -5.89 -11.22 -7.71
N LYS A 24 -5.50 -12.46 -7.36
CA LYS A 24 -5.98 -13.68 -8.04
C LYS A 24 -7.48 -13.90 -7.82
N LEU A 25 -7.94 -13.81 -6.57
CA LEU A 25 -9.36 -13.92 -6.22
C LEU A 25 -10.17 -12.83 -6.90
N MET A 26 -9.73 -11.58 -6.78
CA MET A 26 -10.43 -10.44 -7.36
C MET A 26 -10.56 -10.60 -8.89
N LYS A 27 -9.50 -11.04 -9.58
CA LYS A 27 -9.56 -11.35 -11.02
C LYS A 27 -10.54 -12.47 -11.36
N LYS A 28 -10.68 -13.49 -10.51
CA LYS A 28 -11.64 -14.57 -10.71
C LYS A 28 -13.06 -14.03 -10.62
N LYS A 29 -13.35 -13.19 -9.63
CA LYS A 29 -14.65 -12.55 -9.44
C LYS A 29 -15.04 -11.63 -10.60
N VAL A 30 -14.14 -10.78 -11.08
CA VAL A 30 -14.41 -9.92 -12.26
C VAL A 30 -14.82 -10.77 -13.48
N ARG A 31 -14.23 -11.96 -13.67
CA ARG A 31 -14.62 -12.86 -14.77
C ARG A 31 -16.01 -13.45 -14.58
N GLN A 32 -16.36 -13.83 -13.35
CA GLN A 32 -17.68 -14.37 -13.02
C GLN A 32 -18.77 -13.30 -13.21
N TYR A 33 -18.50 -12.07 -12.77
CA TYR A 33 -19.44 -10.96 -12.94
C TYR A 33 -19.72 -10.64 -14.39
N ALA A 34 -18.71 -10.70 -15.26
CA ALA A 34 -18.91 -10.49 -16.70
C ALA A 34 -19.93 -11.47 -17.31
N GLN A 35 -19.98 -12.71 -16.82
CA GLN A 35 -20.96 -13.72 -17.25
C GLN A 35 -22.36 -13.46 -16.66
N GLN A 36 -22.44 -12.90 -15.45
CA GLN A 36 -23.72 -12.65 -14.75
C GLN A 36 -24.41 -11.37 -15.24
N THR A 37 -23.67 -10.38 -15.74
CA THR A 37 -24.24 -9.12 -16.25
C THR A 37 -25.00 -9.25 -17.57
N GLU A 38 -24.95 -10.41 -18.23
CA GLU A 38 -25.78 -10.71 -19.42
C GLU A 38 -27.26 -10.88 -19.08
N VAL A 39 -27.61 -11.01 -17.79
CA VAL A 39 -28.96 -11.42 -17.31
C VAL A 39 -29.87 -10.23 -16.94
N GLY A 40 -29.43 -8.97 -17.09
CA GLY A 40 -30.27 -7.77 -16.95
C GLY A 40 -29.79 -6.70 -15.95
N PRO A 41 -30.56 -5.59 -15.78
CA PRO A 41 -30.17 -4.43 -14.96
C PRO A 41 -30.05 -4.70 -13.45
N GLU A 42 -30.89 -5.56 -12.89
CA GLU A 42 -30.91 -5.92 -11.46
C GLU A 42 -29.63 -6.69 -11.07
N ALA A 43 -29.19 -7.60 -11.96
CA ALA A 43 -27.93 -8.32 -11.82
C ALA A 43 -26.72 -7.37 -11.79
N ARG A 44 -26.80 -6.24 -12.52
CA ARG A 44 -25.74 -5.22 -12.56
C ARG A 44 -25.55 -4.52 -11.23
N TRP A 45 -26.63 -4.08 -10.58
CA TRP A 45 -26.51 -3.40 -9.28
C TRP A 45 -25.92 -4.32 -8.21
N LEU A 46 -26.34 -5.59 -8.20
CA LEU A 46 -25.81 -6.59 -7.28
C LEU A 46 -24.31 -6.82 -7.48
N VAL A 47 -23.87 -6.95 -8.74
CA VAL A 47 -22.44 -7.07 -9.10
C VAL A 47 -21.62 -5.88 -8.61
N LEU A 48 -22.12 -4.65 -8.78
CA LEU A 48 -21.43 -3.44 -8.32
C LEU A 48 -21.32 -3.41 -6.80
N LYS A 49 -22.40 -3.71 -6.08
CA LYS A 49 -22.44 -3.78 -4.63
C LYS A 49 -21.49 -4.83 -4.08
N ASP A 50 -21.52 -6.03 -4.65
CA ASP A 50 -20.69 -7.15 -4.20
C ASP A 50 -19.21 -6.90 -4.47
N PHE A 51 -18.86 -6.39 -5.66
CA PHE A 51 -17.48 -6.04 -5.96
C PHE A 51 -16.97 -4.91 -5.06
N SER A 52 -17.82 -3.92 -4.79
CA SER A 52 -17.52 -2.82 -3.89
C SER A 52 -17.20 -3.33 -2.47
N ARG A 53 -18.05 -4.19 -1.91
CA ARG A 53 -17.82 -4.79 -0.59
C ARG A 53 -16.53 -5.61 -0.54
N MET A 54 -16.27 -6.41 -1.58
CA MET A 54 -15.01 -7.17 -1.67
C MET A 54 -13.79 -6.25 -1.70
N LEU A 55 -13.86 -5.16 -2.45
CA LEU A 55 -12.76 -4.20 -2.56
C LEU A 55 -12.50 -3.49 -1.23
N ASP A 56 -13.56 -3.11 -0.50
CA ASP A 56 -13.47 -2.52 0.84
C ASP A 56 -12.76 -3.45 1.81
N THR A 57 -13.16 -4.72 1.89
CA THR A 57 -12.50 -5.71 2.75
C THR A 57 -11.01 -5.87 2.39
N GLN A 58 -10.64 -5.78 1.11
CA GLN A 58 -9.22 -5.82 0.74
C GLN A 58 -8.48 -4.55 1.18
N ILE A 59 -9.07 -3.38 1.03
CA ILE A 59 -8.46 -2.09 1.42
C ILE A 59 -8.33 -1.99 2.93
N GLU A 60 -9.38 -2.32 3.67
CA GLU A 60 -9.39 -2.32 5.13
C GLU A 60 -8.26 -3.18 5.67
N LYS A 61 -8.13 -4.42 5.17
CA LYS A 61 -7.03 -5.31 5.55
C LYS A 61 -5.65 -4.69 5.32
N ILE A 62 -5.44 -4.04 4.17
CA ILE A 62 -4.17 -3.39 3.82
C ILE A 62 -3.90 -2.22 4.77
N VAL A 63 -4.92 -1.43 5.07
CA VAL A 63 -4.82 -0.25 5.93
C VAL A 63 -4.58 -0.61 7.39
N LEU A 64 -5.31 -1.59 7.92
CA LEU A 64 -5.10 -2.06 9.29
C LEU A 64 -3.66 -2.54 9.51
N PHE A 65 -3.15 -3.32 8.55
CA PHE A 65 -1.75 -3.75 8.58
C PHE A 65 -0.77 -2.58 8.48
N LEU A 66 -1.03 -1.61 7.60
CA LEU A 66 -0.20 -0.41 7.48
C LEU A 66 -0.14 0.37 8.79
N LEU A 67 -1.28 0.59 9.44
CA LEU A 67 -1.38 1.32 10.71
C LEU A 67 -0.62 0.59 11.84
N GLU A 68 -0.75 -0.73 11.91
CA GLU A 68 0.00 -1.56 12.87
C GLU A 68 1.51 -1.40 12.67
N GLN A 69 2.00 -1.56 11.43
CA GLN A 69 3.44 -1.43 11.14
C GLN A 69 3.96 0.00 11.35
N GLN A 70 3.16 1.03 11.06
CA GLN A 70 3.50 2.42 11.38
C GLN A 70 3.63 2.64 12.89
N GLY A 71 2.72 2.08 13.69
CA GLY A 71 2.78 2.16 15.15
C GLY A 71 4.03 1.49 15.73
N LEU A 72 4.38 0.30 15.22
CA LEU A 72 5.60 -0.42 15.62
C LEU A 72 6.86 0.38 15.28
N LEU A 73 6.95 0.94 14.06
CA LEU A 73 8.07 1.77 13.64
C LEU A 73 8.17 3.06 14.46
N ALA A 74 7.05 3.74 14.68
CA ALA A 74 7.02 4.97 15.47
C ALA A 74 7.49 4.72 16.91
N SER A 75 7.00 3.67 17.56
CA SER A 75 7.43 3.28 18.91
C SER A 75 8.93 2.97 18.96
N ARG A 76 9.45 2.26 17.95
CA ARG A 76 10.88 1.95 17.86
C ARG A 76 11.73 3.21 17.69
N ILE A 77 11.32 4.13 16.82
CA ILE A 77 12.05 5.38 16.56
C ILE A 77 12.04 6.28 17.81
N ALA A 78 10.91 6.37 18.51
CA ALA A 78 10.80 7.15 19.75
C ALA A 78 11.77 6.62 20.82
N LYS A 79 11.78 5.30 21.05
CA LYS A 79 12.72 4.65 21.99
C LYS A 79 14.19 4.84 21.61
N LEU A 80 14.51 4.90 20.32
CA LEU A 80 15.87 5.21 19.87
C LEU A 80 16.25 6.67 20.18
N GLY A 81 15.31 7.61 20.05
CA GLY A 81 15.51 9.00 20.44
C GLY A 81 15.80 9.15 21.93
N GLU A 82 14.99 8.52 22.78
CA GLU A 82 15.20 8.51 24.24
C GLU A 82 16.58 7.95 24.62
N ARG A 83 17.01 6.86 23.97
CA ARG A 83 18.35 6.28 24.19
C ARG A 83 19.46 7.22 23.75
N GLN A 84 19.29 7.87 22.60
CA GLN A 84 20.27 8.83 22.09
C GLN A 84 20.44 10.02 23.04
N GLU A 85 19.35 10.55 23.60
CA GLU A 85 19.39 11.64 24.58
C GLU A 85 20.06 11.21 25.90
N ALA A 86 19.76 10.01 26.40
CA ALA A 86 20.40 9.48 27.60
C ALA A 86 21.91 9.31 27.44
N LEU A 87 22.37 8.90 26.25
CA LEU A 87 23.78 8.68 25.94
C LEU A 87 24.60 9.96 25.78
N GLN A 88 23.98 11.11 25.52
CA GLN A 88 24.67 12.41 25.51
C GLN A 88 25.29 12.77 26.88
N HIS A 89 24.88 12.08 27.95
CA HIS A 89 25.32 12.33 29.32
C HIS A 89 26.36 11.32 29.83
N GLN A 90 26.86 10.40 28.98
CA GLN A 90 27.83 9.36 29.35
C GLN A 90 29.23 9.55 28.71
N PRO A 91 30.32 9.12 29.37
CA PRO A 91 31.69 9.29 28.88
C PRO A 91 32.14 8.30 27.78
N ASP A 92 31.49 7.12 27.64
CA ASP A 92 31.85 6.07 26.66
C ASP A 92 31.08 6.21 25.32
N ILE A 93 31.21 7.37 24.70
CA ILE A 93 30.39 7.82 23.55
C ILE A 93 30.58 7.02 22.23
N PRO A 94 31.80 6.58 21.83
CA PRO A 94 32.03 6.04 20.48
C PRO A 94 31.32 4.72 20.17
N ASP A 95 31.42 3.70 21.04
CA ASP A 95 30.86 2.36 20.76
C ASP A 95 29.33 2.36 20.78
N HIS A 96 28.72 3.15 21.67
CA HIS A 96 27.25 3.28 21.75
C HIS A 96 26.64 4.05 20.58
N LEU A 97 27.42 4.90 19.90
CA LEU A 97 26.97 5.67 18.75
C LEU A 97 26.75 4.78 17.51
N ASP A 98 27.64 3.81 17.29
CA ASP A 98 27.53 2.88 16.16
C ASP A 98 26.32 1.95 16.31
N ASP A 99 26.04 1.46 17.52
CA ASP A 99 24.86 0.66 17.83
C ASP A 99 23.54 1.40 17.55
N ILE A 100 23.43 2.66 17.98
CA ILE A 100 22.25 3.50 17.71
C ILE A 100 22.10 3.73 16.20
N ARG A 101 23.21 4.02 15.51
CA ARG A 101 23.21 4.27 14.07
C ARG A 101 22.73 3.05 13.31
N ASP A 102 23.16 1.86 13.69
CA ASP A 102 22.72 0.60 13.09
C ASP A 102 21.26 0.27 13.41
N ALA A 103 20.79 0.63 14.61
CA ALA A 103 19.39 0.51 14.96
C ALA A 103 18.49 1.43 14.12
N TYR A 104 18.90 2.69 13.88
CA TYR A 104 18.21 3.61 12.98
C TYR A 104 18.25 3.15 11.53
N ARG A 105 19.40 2.65 11.04
CA ARG A 105 19.51 2.05 9.69
C ARG A 105 18.53 0.89 9.53
N THR A 106 18.39 0.06 10.55
CA THR A 106 17.44 -1.05 10.54
C THR A 106 15.99 -0.57 10.51
N ALA A 107 15.62 0.42 11.32
CA ALA A 107 14.30 1.06 11.24
C ALA A 107 14.04 1.68 9.85
N GLY A 108 15.06 2.27 9.22
CA GLY A 108 15.00 2.78 7.85
C GLY A 108 14.75 1.70 6.81
N ARG A 109 15.40 0.53 6.94
CA ARG A 109 15.14 -0.64 6.07
C ARG A 109 13.70 -1.14 6.20
N ASP A 110 13.19 -1.21 7.42
CA ASP A 110 11.81 -1.63 7.69
C ASP A 110 10.79 -0.62 7.14
N LEU A 111 11.09 0.69 7.21
CA LEU A 111 10.30 1.73 6.56
C LEU A 111 10.27 1.56 5.04
N LEU A 112 11.40 1.27 4.40
CA LEU A 112 11.46 1.01 2.96
C LEU A 112 10.63 -0.21 2.56
N LYS A 113 10.68 -1.29 3.35
CA LYS A 113 9.80 -2.46 3.16
C LYS A 113 8.32 -2.05 3.21
N LEU A 114 7.93 -1.25 4.21
CA LEU A 114 6.55 -0.79 4.38
C LEU A 114 6.09 0.10 3.21
N LEU A 115 6.95 1.01 2.72
CA LEU A 115 6.67 1.82 1.54
C LEU A 115 6.44 0.95 0.30
N PHE A 116 7.29 -0.06 0.10
CA PHE A 116 7.16 -1.01 -0.99
C PHE A 116 5.85 -1.82 -0.92
N PHE A 117 5.44 -2.25 0.29
CA PHE A 117 4.15 -2.91 0.51
C PHE A 117 2.97 -2.03 0.07
N VAL A 118 2.97 -0.75 0.46
CA VAL A 118 1.91 0.19 0.10
C VAL A 118 1.85 0.42 -1.41
N GLU A 119 3.02 0.61 -2.05
CA GLU A 119 3.13 0.79 -3.49
C GLU A 119 2.55 -0.40 -4.26
N LEU A 120 2.97 -1.62 -3.92
CA LEU A 120 2.54 -2.83 -4.63
C LEU A 120 1.03 -3.06 -4.51
N ASN A 121 0.46 -2.79 -3.32
CA ASN A 121 -0.98 -2.86 -3.09
C ASN A 121 -1.77 -1.81 -3.87
N ALA A 122 -1.31 -0.56 -3.86
CA ALA A 122 -1.95 0.51 -4.61
C ALA A 122 -1.95 0.26 -6.12
N ILE A 123 -0.85 -0.29 -6.67
CA ILE A 123 -0.79 -0.72 -8.06
C ILE A 123 -1.79 -1.86 -8.31
N GLY A 124 -1.89 -2.83 -7.40
CA GLY A 124 -2.86 -3.93 -7.46
C GLY A 124 -4.31 -3.44 -7.49
N LEU A 125 -4.66 -2.51 -6.58
CA LEU A 125 -5.97 -1.86 -6.50
C LEU A 125 -6.28 -1.08 -7.78
N ARG A 126 -5.36 -0.25 -8.27
CA ARG A 126 -5.55 0.50 -9.54
C ARG A 126 -5.80 -0.44 -10.71
N LYS A 127 -5.03 -1.53 -10.80
CA LYS A 127 -5.15 -2.51 -11.89
C LYS A 127 -6.40 -3.36 -11.78
N ILE A 128 -6.95 -3.62 -10.59
CA ILE A 128 -8.20 -4.38 -10.47
C ILE A 128 -9.41 -3.52 -10.79
N LEU A 129 -9.41 -2.26 -10.35
CA LEU A 129 -10.39 -1.24 -10.72
C LEU A 129 -10.46 -1.06 -12.25
N LYS A 130 -9.32 -0.78 -12.89
CA LYS A 130 -9.25 -0.68 -14.37
C LYS A 130 -9.71 -1.95 -15.08
N LYS A 131 -9.47 -3.13 -14.48
CA LYS A 131 -9.91 -4.41 -15.05
C LYS A 131 -11.42 -4.58 -14.97
N PHE A 132 -12.03 -4.18 -13.85
CA PHE A 132 -13.47 -4.21 -13.65
C PHE A 132 -14.16 -3.33 -14.70
N ASP A 133 -13.77 -2.05 -14.79
CA ASP A 133 -14.33 -1.10 -15.75
C ASP A 133 -14.20 -1.59 -17.20
N LYS A 134 -13.00 -2.06 -17.59
CA LYS A 134 -12.77 -2.56 -18.95
C LYS A 134 -13.63 -3.78 -19.30
N ARG A 135 -13.93 -4.65 -18.32
CA ARG A 135 -14.67 -5.89 -18.56
C ARG A 135 -16.18 -5.68 -18.56
N LEU A 136 -16.67 -4.74 -17.77
CA LEU A 136 -18.09 -4.55 -17.52
C LEU A 136 -18.62 -3.26 -18.17
N GLY A 137 -17.75 -2.41 -18.73
CA GLY A 137 -18.13 -1.20 -19.47
C GLY A 137 -18.61 -0.04 -18.59
N TYR A 138 -18.42 -0.12 -17.27
CA TYR A 138 -18.93 0.87 -16.31
C TYR A 138 -17.85 1.87 -15.88
N LYS A 139 -18.28 3.08 -15.49
CA LYS A 139 -17.43 4.06 -14.76
C LYS A 139 -17.44 3.75 -13.26
N PHE A 140 -17.24 2.49 -12.87
CA PHE A 140 -17.28 2.08 -11.47
C PHE A 140 -16.14 2.71 -10.69
N THR A 141 -14.94 2.79 -11.26
CA THR A 141 -13.80 3.44 -10.59
C THR A 141 -14.12 4.88 -10.19
N ASP A 142 -14.72 5.68 -11.07
CA ASP A 142 -15.05 7.08 -10.78
C ASP A 142 -16.06 7.18 -9.63
N TYR A 143 -17.10 6.35 -9.64
CA TYR A 143 -18.08 6.27 -8.55
C TYR A 143 -17.45 5.81 -7.23
N TYR A 144 -16.71 4.70 -7.27
CA TYR A 144 -16.08 4.07 -6.11
C TYR A 144 -15.06 5.00 -5.45
N VAL A 145 -14.23 5.66 -6.26
CA VAL A 145 -13.24 6.63 -5.77
C VAL A 145 -13.95 7.86 -5.20
N LYS A 146 -14.92 8.48 -5.90
CA LYS A 146 -15.61 9.67 -5.38
C LYS A 146 -16.30 9.43 -4.04
N THR A 147 -16.99 8.30 -3.90
CA THR A 147 -17.72 7.94 -2.68
C THR A 147 -16.83 7.64 -1.49
N ARG A 148 -15.59 7.18 -1.73
CA ARG A 148 -14.66 6.78 -0.66
C ARG A 148 -13.52 7.74 -0.44
N ALA A 149 -13.15 8.55 -1.42
CA ALA A 149 -12.00 9.46 -1.35
C ALA A 149 -12.34 10.79 -0.66
N ASN A 150 -13.61 11.12 -0.44
CA ASN A 150 -14.00 12.43 0.08
C ASN A 150 -14.08 12.52 1.62
N HIS A 151 -13.50 11.55 2.34
CA HIS A 151 -13.48 11.56 3.81
C HIS A 151 -12.03 11.72 4.34
N PRO A 152 -11.78 12.54 5.38
CA PRO A 152 -10.43 12.77 5.94
C PRO A 152 -9.74 11.49 6.43
N TYR A 153 -10.52 10.45 6.75
CA TYR A 153 -10.06 9.11 7.13
C TYR A 153 -10.27 8.06 6.05
N SER A 154 -10.34 8.48 4.79
CA SER A 154 -10.49 7.56 3.67
C SER A 154 -9.33 6.56 3.66
N GLN A 155 -9.64 5.29 3.94
CA GLN A 155 -8.70 4.18 3.84
C GLN A 155 -8.08 4.10 2.44
N LEU A 156 -8.86 4.47 1.41
CA LEU A 156 -8.40 4.61 0.05
C LEU A 156 -7.37 5.74 -0.08
N GLN A 157 -7.64 6.92 0.48
CA GLN A 157 -6.65 8.00 0.51
C GLN A 157 -5.41 7.61 1.30
N GLN A 158 -5.48 6.84 2.39
CA GLN A 158 -4.27 6.44 3.12
C GLN A 158 -3.34 5.61 2.24
N VAL A 159 -3.87 4.61 1.53
CA VAL A 159 -3.09 3.80 0.58
C VAL A 159 -2.54 4.64 -0.58
N PHE A 160 -3.31 5.60 -1.11
CA PHE A 160 -2.89 6.41 -2.27
C PHE A 160 -2.08 7.67 -1.94
N LYS A 161 -2.25 8.29 -0.77
CA LYS A 161 -1.45 9.45 -0.30
C LYS A 161 0.01 9.06 -0.16
N HIS A 162 0.30 7.87 0.37
CA HIS A 162 1.67 7.35 0.45
C HIS A 162 2.28 7.14 -0.94
N VAL A 163 1.49 6.72 -1.95
CA VAL A 163 1.99 6.59 -3.33
C VAL A 163 2.25 7.93 -3.98
N VAL A 164 1.41 8.95 -3.75
CA VAL A 164 1.64 10.31 -4.28
C VAL A 164 2.87 10.94 -3.62
N ILE A 165 3.03 10.83 -2.29
CA ILE A 165 4.20 11.32 -1.57
C ILE A 165 5.47 10.56 -2.02
N TYR A 166 5.40 9.25 -2.23
CA TYR A 166 6.55 8.45 -2.70
C TYR A 166 6.90 8.75 -4.17
N THR A 167 5.92 9.01 -5.03
CA THR A 167 6.15 9.42 -6.42
C THR A 167 6.85 10.77 -6.45
N ILE A 168 6.39 11.74 -5.66
CA ILE A 168 7.04 13.06 -5.56
C ILE A 168 8.45 12.93 -4.99
N LYS A 169 8.66 12.14 -3.92
CA LYS A 169 10.00 11.90 -3.36
C LYS A 169 10.94 11.19 -4.34
N SER A 170 10.47 10.19 -5.10
CA SER A 170 11.31 9.51 -6.10
C SER A 170 11.69 10.43 -7.26
N SER A 171 10.79 11.32 -7.69
CA SER A 171 11.10 12.35 -8.68
C SER A 171 12.13 13.36 -8.16
N VAL A 172 12.00 13.80 -6.90
CA VAL A 172 12.93 14.76 -6.28
C VAL A 172 14.30 14.12 -6.02
N ILE A 173 14.36 12.85 -5.60
CA ILE A 173 15.61 12.10 -5.41
C ILE A 173 16.28 11.81 -6.77
N SER A 174 15.51 11.53 -7.82
CA SER A 174 16.03 11.34 -9.19
C SER A 174 16.59 12.64 -9.79
N VAL A 175 16.06 13.81 -9.40
CA VAL A 175 16.59 15.11 -9.83
C VAL A 175 17.80 15.54 -8.99
N GLY A 176 17.87 15.11 -7.72
CA GLY A 176 19.03 15.34 -6.85
C GLY A 176 20.25 14.46 -7.14
N SER A 177 20.11 13.43 -7.97
CA SER A 177 21.22 12.52 -8.35
C SER A 177 21.95 12.94 -9.63
N SER A 178 21.50 14.01 -10.30
CA SER A 178 22.09 14.56 -11.54
C SER A 178 22.97 15.80 -11.29
N LEU A 179 23.26 16.14 -10.04
CA LEU A 179 24.19 17.21 -9.65
C LEU A 179 25.18 16.65 -8.63
N SER A 180 26.08 15.80 -9.08
CA SER A 180 27.33 15.45 -8.39
C SER A 180 28.31 14.93 -9.45
N PHE A 181 29.23 15.85 -9.82
CA PHE A 181 30.25 15.81 -10.88
C PHE A 181 29.76 16.06 -12.30
#